data_AF-A0A0L0ENH7-F1
#
_entry.id   AF-A0A0L0ENH7-F1
#
_cell.length_a   1.000
_cell.length_b   1.000
_cell.length_c   1.000
_cell.angle_alpha   90.00
_cell.angle_beta   90.00
_cell.angle_gamma   90.00
#
_symmetry.space_group_name_H-M   'P 1'
#
loop_
_entity.id
_entity.type
_entity.pdbx_description
1 polymer ?
#
loop_
_entity_poly.entity_id
_entity_poly.type
_entity_poly.pdbx_seq_one_letter_code
_entity_poly.pdbx_strand_id
1 'polypeptide(L)'
;LYQYDPKVDTKALGQLDNCGGHAGRGDDYHYHAAPTCMIAAMQNQGDDAILGWGYDGYPLYGHNNPDGTVIEEGTLDLCHGQTDSEYGYRYHTSDQAPYVFQCLMGEVNTQILPRVAPLSSDNPQMRANLTPPQGGVSNLQHTILADGTRSMTYSHQGTQYYVNYTPISGQENCYRFEQKTVSNGGIVETGTLCR
;
A
#
# COMPACT_ATOMS: atom_id res chain seq x y z
N LEU A 1 -11.74 -17.35 -3.20
CA LEU A 1 -10.79 -17.44 -2.08
C LEU A 1 -9.89 -18.70 -2.13
N TYR A 2 -10.10 -19.66 -3.05
CA TYR A 2 -9.53 -21.01 -2.89
C TYR A 2 -8.26 -21.36 -3.69
N GLN A 3 -7.67 -20.46 -4.48
CA GLN A 3 -6.38 -20.74 -5.12
C GLN A 3 -5.58 -19.46 -5.23
N TYR A 4 -4.33 -19.50 -4.73
CA TYR A 4 -3.34 -18.48 -5.01
C TYR A 4 -3.14 -18.38 -6.53
N ASP A 5 -3.23 -17.17 -7.06
CA ASP A 5 -2.93 -16.88 -8.46
C ASP A 5 -1.82 -15.82 -8.52
N PRO A 6 -0.58 -16.21 -8.89
CA PRO A 6 0.54 -15.26 -8.99
C PRO A 6 0.30 -14.16 -10.03
N LYS A 7 -0.69 -14.31 -10.93
CA LYS A 7 -1.04 -13.28 -11.94
C LYS A 7 -1.79 -12.10 -11.36
N VAL A 8 -2.27 -12.19 -10.11
CA VAL A 8 -2.94 -11.10 -9.39
C VAL A 8 -2.21 -10.73 -8.09
N ASP A 9 -1.08 -11.36 -7.80
CA ASP A 9 -0.23 -11.06 -6.64
C ASP A 9 0.61 -9.80 -6.92
N THR A 10 0.31 -8.71 -6.23
CA THR A 10 1.00 -7.42 -6.37
C THR A 10 2.48 -7.48 -6.00
N LYS A 11 2.88 -8.35 -5.05
CA LYS A 11 4.29 -8.60 -4.70
C LYS A 11 4.99 -9.34 -5.83
N ALA A 12 4.41 -10.45 -6.30
CA ALA A 12 4.99 -11.25 -7.40
C ALA A 12 5.07 -10.46 -8.72
N LEU A 13 4.13 -9.55 -8.95
CA LEU A 13 4.11 -8.65 -10.11
C LEU A 13 5.05 -7.43 -9.97
N GLY A 14 5.74 -7.28 -8.83
CA GLY A 14 6.69 -6.18 -8.60
C GLY A 14 6.05 -4.80 -8.46
N GLN A 15 4.84 -4.73 -7.92
CA GLN A 15 4.09 -3.48 -7.74
C GLN A 15 4.36 -2.78 -6.40
N LEU A 16 4.97 -3.49 -5.44
CA LEU A 16 5.23 -2.98 -4.10
C LEU A 16 6.52 -2.17 -4.03
N ASP A 17 6.54 -1.20 -3.12
CA ASP A 17 7.76 -0.54 -2.69
C ASP A 17 8.58 -1.41 -1.72
N ASN A 18 9.72 -0.88 -1.29
CA ASN A 18 10.61 -1.57 -0.35
C ASN A 18 10.02 -1.74 1.07
N CYS A 19 8.88 -1.11 1.34
CA CYS A 19 8.17 -1.13 2.61
C CYS A 19 7.01 -2.15 2.60
N GLY A 20 6.80 -2.88 1.51
CA GLY A 20 5.78 -3.93 1.39
C GLY A 20 4.38 -3.42 1.01
N GLY A 21 4.27 -2.18 0.56
CA GLY A 21 3.00 -1.56 0.18
C GLY A 21 3.05 -0.83 -1.15
N HIS A 22 1.91 -0.29 -1.57
CA HIS A 22 1.82 0.55 -2.76
C HIS A 22 0.67 1.55 -2.66
N ALA A 23 0.70 2.56 -3.54
CA ALA A 23 -0.40 3.51 -3.68
C ALA A 23 -1.49 2.93 -4.60
N GLY A 24 -2.71 2.80 -4.06
CA GLY A 24 -3.88 2.33 -4.77
C GLY A 24 -4.53 3.40 -5.64
N ARG A 25 -5.50 2.97 -6.46
CA ARG A 25 -6.31 3.89 -7.28
C ARG A 25 -7.25 4.78 -6.46
N GLY A 26 -7.49 4.43 -5.20
CA GLY A 26 -8.32 5.19 -4.26
C GLY A 26 -7.58 6.34 -3.57
N ASP A 27 -6.38 6.70 -4.04
CA ASP A 27 -5.50 7.67 -3.39
C ASP A 27 -5.13 7.28 -1.96
N ASP A 28 -4.98 5.98 -1.74
CA ASP A 28 -4.62 5.35 -0.47
C ASP A 28 -3.28 4.63 -0.61
N TYR A 29 -2.57 4.45 0.50
CA TYR A 29 -1.40 3.58 0.58
C TYR A 29 -1.75 2.40 1.46
N HIS A 30 -1.50 1.18 0.97
CA HIS A 30 -1.80 -0.04 1.71
C HIS A 30 -0.76 -1.13 1.45
N TYR A 31 -0.63 -2.01 2.43
CA TYR A 31 0.31 -3.12 2.40
C TYR A 31 -0.31 -4.35 1.75
N HIS A 32 0.49 -5.05 0.94
CA HIS A 32 0.20 -6.41 0.46
C HIS A 32 1.20 -7.43 1.00
N ALA A 33 2.18 -6.96 1.77
CA ALA A 33 3.20 -7.75 2.45
C ALA A 33 3.49 -7.14 3.84
N ALA A 34 4.44 -7.69 4.58
CA ALA A 34 4.81 -7.11 5.88
C ALA A 34 5.21 -5.62 5.75
N PRO A 35 4.70 -4.75 6.65
CA PRO A 35 4.97 -3.32 6.62
C PRO A 35 6.36 -3.01 7.22
N THR A 36 7.43 -3.46 6.57
CA THR A 36 8.79 -3.48 7.12
C THR A 36 9.30 -2.11 7.58
N CYS A 37 9.03 -1.05 6.83
CA CYS A 37 9.42 0.31 7.20
C CYS A 37 8.63 0.85 8.40
N MET A 38 7.35 0.48 8.52
CA MET A 38 6.54 0.84 9.69
C MET A 38 7.07 0.12 10.92
N ILE A 39 7.33 -1.18 10.83
CA ILE A 39 7.89 -2.00 11.91
C ILE A 39 9.22 -1.42 12.37
N ALA A 40 10.11 -1.08 11.44
CA ALA A 40 11.41 -0.48 11.78
C ALA A 40 11.31 0.89 12.48
N ALA A 41 10.17 1.60 12.34
CA ALA A 41 9.90 2.85 13.01
C ALA A 41 9.17 2.68 14.35
N MET A 42 8.66 1.49 14.67
CA MET A 42 7.96 1.23 15.93
C MET A 42 8.93 1.23 17.10
N GLN A 43 8.57 1.94 18.18
CA GLN A 43 9.35 1.93 19.41
C GLN A 43 9.32 0.58 20.13
N ASN A 44 8.19 -0.14 20.00
CA ASN A 44 7.95 -1.46 20.57
C ASN A 44 8.15 -2.59 19.55
N GLN A 45 9.00 -2.40 18.52
CA GLN A 45 9.27 -3.47 17.56
C GLN A 45 9.77 -4.74 18.27
N GLY A 46 9.28 -5.89 17.85
CA GLY A 46 9.51 -7.19 18.48
C GLY A 46 8.49 -8.20 18.00
N ASP A 47 8.67 -9.48 18.33
CA ASP A 47 7.73 -10.53 17.91
C ASP A 47 6.36 -10.41 18.61
N ASP A 48 6.33 -9.85 19.83
CA ASP A 48 5.12 -9.53 20.60
C ASP A 48 4.46 -8.21 20.20
N ALA A 49 5.00 -7.50 19.21
CA ALA A 49 4.43 -6.26 18.74
C ALA A 49 3.17 -6.49 17.91
N ILE A 50 2.04 -5.96 18.37
CA ILE A 50 0.82 -5.89 17.56
C ILE A 50 1.01 -4.81 16.49
N LEU A 51 1.03 -5.25 15.23
CA LEU A 51 1.19 -4.40 14.06
C LEU A 51 -0.10 -3.66 13.68
N GLY A 52 -1.24 -4.23 14.05
CA GLY A 52 -2.55 -3.67 13.78
C GLY A 52 -3.67 -4.58 14.27
N TRP A 53 -4.91 -4.15 14.04
CA TRP A 53 -6.11 -4.90 14.40
C TRP A 53 -7.01 -5.04 13.18
N GLY A 54 -7.50 -6.25 12.94
CA GLY A 54 -8.58 -6.47 11.98
C GLY A 54 -9.86 -5.78 12.44
N TYR A 55 -10.74 -5.43 11.49
CA TYR A 55 -12.05 -4.84 11.84
C TYR A 55 -12.99 -5.81 12.57
N ASP A 56 -12.62 -7.09 12.60
CA ASP A 56 -13.26 -8.15 13.36
C ASP A 56 -12.68 -8.31 14.79
N GLY A 57 -11.69 -7.49 15.15
CA GLY A 57 -11.16 -7.41 16.52
C GLY A 57 -9.97 -8.30 16.83
N TYR A 58 -9.42 -9.05 15.87
CA TYR A 58 -8.22 -9.87 16.10
C TYR A 58 -6.93 -9.12 15.75
N PRO A 59 -5.84 -9.30 16.53
CA PRO A 59 -4.57 -8.62 16.27
C PRO A 59 -3.83 -9.21 15.08
N LEU A 60 -3.00 -8.38 14.44
CA LEU A 60 -1.99 -8.77 13.46
C LEU A 60 -0.60 -8.70 14.08
N TYR A 61 0.14 -9.79 14.00
CA TYR A 61 1.55 -9.88 14.41
C TYR A 61 2.51 -10.02 13.21
N GLY A 62 3.81 -9.97 13.52
CA GLY A 62 4.90 -10.28 12.60
C GLY A 62 4.93 -11.75 12.15
N HIS A 63 6.07 -12.18 11.61
CA HIS A 63 6.26 -13.52 11.03
C HIS A 63 6.38 -14.64 12.09
N ASN A 64 6.75 -14.27 13.31
CA ASN A 64 6.90 -15.19 14.42
C ASN A 64 5.68 -15.13 15.34
N ASN A 65 5.58 -16.11 16.24
CA ASN A 65 4.69 -16.05 17.38
C ASN A 65 5.16 -14.94 18.36
N PRO A 66 4.25 -14.40 19.20
CA PRO A 66 4.61 -13.38 20.20
C PRO A 66 5.74 -13.77 21.17
N ASP A 67 5.98 -15.07 21.37
CA ASP A 67 7.09 -15.58 22.20
C ASP A 67 8.43 -15.70 21.44
N GLY A 68 8.47 -15.28 20.18
CA GLY A 68 9.63 -15.33 19.29
C GLY A 68 9.83 -16.68 18.58
N THR A 69 8.95 -17.66 18.79
CA THR A 69 9.05 -18.93 18.06
C THR A 69 8.64 -18.78 16.60
N VAL A 70 9.32 -19.49 15.71
CA VAL A 70 9.01 -19.51 14.27
C VAL A 70 7.67 -20.21 14.04
N ILE A 71 6.85 -19.66 13.15
CA ILE A 71 5.62 -20.29 12.69
C ILE A 71 5.96 -21.24 11.55
N GLU A 72 5.73 -22.53 11.76
CA GLU A 72 6.01 -23.56 10.76
C GLU A 72 5.07 -23.46 9.55
N GLU A 73 5.58 -23.85 8.38
CA GLU A 73 4.81 -23.87 7.13
C GLU A 73 3.52 -24.70 7.28
N GLY A 74 2.41 -24.15 6.81
CA GLY A 74 1.09 -24.80 6.90
C GLY A 74 0.38 -24.67 8.25
N THR A 75 0.98 -23.98 9.23
CA THR A 75 0.32 -23.70 10.53
C THR A 75 -0.81 -22.68 10.38
N LEU A 76 -0.57 -21.62 9.60
CA LEU A 76 -1.56 -20.57 9.38
C LEU A 76 -2.71 -21.08 8.51
N ASP A 77 -3.92 -20.70 8.88
CA ASP A 77 -5.14 -21.10 8.18
C ASP A 77 -5.40 -20.28 6.90
N LEU A 78 -6.60 -20.42 6.35
CA LEU A 78 -7.03 -19.70 5.14
C LEU A 78 -6.99 -18.17 5.29
N CYS A 79 -7.30 -17.60 6.45
CA CYS A 79 -7.20 -16.16 6.67
C CYS A 79 -5.80 -15.71 7.06
N HIS A 80 -4.83 -16.62 7.02
CA HIS A 80 -3.44 -16.37 7.39
C HIS A 80 -3.26 -16.05 8.88
N GLY A 81 -4.04 -16.74 9.71
CA GLY A 81 -3.94 -16.63 11.17
C GLY A 81 -3.99 -17.99 11.86
N GLN A 82 -4.03 -17.97 13.18
CA GLN A 82 -4.07 -19.14 14.05
C GLN A 82 -4.77 -18.82 15.36
N THR A 83 -5.18 -19.85 16.11
CA THR A 83 -5.82 -19.68 17.42
C THR A 83 -4.88 -18.99 18.41
N ASP A 84 -5.45 -18.13 19.25
CA ASP A 84 -4.74 -17.36 20.27
C ASP A 84 -5.41 -17.57 21.64
N SER A 85 -4.64 -17.70 22.71
CA SER A 85 -5.18 -17.95 24.05
C SER A 85 -5.74 -16.70 24.74
N GLU A 86 -5.26 -15.51 24.37
CA GLU A 86 -5.67 -14.22 24.94
C GLU A 86 -6.82 -13.61 24.13
N TYR A 87 -6.67 -13.59 22.80
CA TYR A 87 -7.62 -12.96 21.88
C TYR A 87 -8.56 -13.96 21.20
N GLY A 88 -8.36 -15.27 21.37
CA GLY A 88 -9.12 -16.32 20.68
C GLY A 88 -8.54 -16.65 19.29
N TYR A 89 -8.08 -15.65 18.56
CA TYR A 89 -7.46 -15.78 17.24
C TYR A 89 -6.49 -14.62 16.98
N ARG A 90 -5.47 -14.83 16.13
CA ARG A 90 -4.55 -13.78 15.67
C ARG A 90 -4.11 -14.00 14.23
N TYR A 91 -3.92 -12.91 13.50
CA TYR A 91 -3.34 -12.90 12.15
C TYR A 91 -1.83 -12.78 12.22
N HIS A 92 -1.16 -13.25 11.17
CA HIS A 92 0.27 -13.07 11.00
C HIS A 92 0.60 -12.54 9.61
N THR A 93 1.75 -11.89 9.51
CA THR A 93 2.44 -11.68 8.23
C THR A 93 3.33 -12.88 7.94
N SER A 94 3.77 -13.07 6.68
CA SER A 94 4.79 -14.06 6.35
C SER A 94 5.51 -13.73 5.03
N ASP A 95 6.56 -14.49 4.74
CA ASP A 95 7.27 -14.40 3.47
C ASP A 95 6.57 -15.12 2.31
N GLN A 96 5.59 -15.99 2.61
CA GLN A 96 4.83 -16.77 1.63
C GLN A 96 3.44 -16.17 1.41
N ALA A 97 2.90 -16.33 0.20
CA ALA A 97 1.54 -15.87 -0.07
C ALA A 97 0.53 -16.48 0.92
N PRO A 98 -0.45 -15.71 1.43
CA PRO A 98 -0.81 -14.34 1.04
C PRO A 98 0.02 -13.19 1.66
N TYR A 99 1.12 -13.46 2.37
CA TYR A 99 2.05 -12.52 3.04
C TYR A 99 1.48 -11.70 4.20
N VAL A 100 0.17 -11.44 4.16
CA VAL A 100 -0.65 -10.80 5.18
C VAL A 100 -2.06 -11.40 5.09
N PHE A 101 -2.88 -11.23 6.12
CA PHE A 101 -4.23 -11.79 6.16
C PHE A 101 -5.10 -11.37 4.97
N GLN A 102 -5.79 -12.36 4.39
CA GLN A 102 -6.61 -12.19 3.17
C GLN A 102 -8.13 -12.26 3.42
N CYS A 103 -8.52 -12.54 4.65
CA CYS A 103 -9.91 -12.47 5.10
C CYS A 103 -9.97 -12.11 6.58
N LEU A 104 -11.17 -11.69 7.00
CA LEU A 104 -11.50 -11.47 8.40
C LEU A 104 -12.32 -12.68 8.87
N MET A 105 -11.86 -13.33 9.93
CA MET A 105 -12.43 -14.51 10.54
C MET A 105 -13.66 -14.15 11.38
N GLY A 106 -13.59 -13.08 12.16
CA GLY A 106 -14.69 -12.65 13.02
C GLY A 106 -15.78 -11.84 12.31
N GLU A 107 -16.73 -11.34 13.10
CA GLU A 107 -17.81 -10.50 12.61
C GLU A 107 -17.33 -9.05 12.43
N VAL A 108 -17.63 -8.48 11.27
CA VAL A 108 -17.26 -7.09 10.93
C VAL A 108 -18.47 -6.20 11.01
N ASN A 109 -18.41 -5.16 11.86
CA ASN A 109 -19.39 -4.10 11.81
C ASN A 109 -19.12 -3.18 10.61
N THR A 110 -19.87 -3.38 9.52
CA THR A 110 -19.69 -2.63 8.28
C THR A 110 -20.08 -1.14 8.38
N GLN A 111 -20.75 -0.74 9.47
CA GLN A 111 -21.13 0.66 9.70
C GLN A 111 -19.96 1.52 10.21
N ILE A 112 -18.90 0.91 10.75
CA ILE A 112 -17.74 1.63 11.31
C ILE A 112 -16.51 1.60 10.41
N LEU A 113 -16.61 0.96 9.23
CA LEU A 113 -15.48 0.87 8.32
C LEU A 113 -15.08 2.28 7.83
N PRO A 114 -13.81 2.68 8.02
CA PRO A 114 -13.36 3.98 7.53
C PRO A 114 -13.43 3.99 6.01
N ARG A 115 -13.86 5.13 5.48
CA ARG A 115 -13.84 5.40 4.05
C ARG A 115 -12.78 6.44 3.78
N VAL A 116 -11.80 6.09 2.96
CA VAL A 116 -10.86 7.08 2.41
C VAL A 116 -11.62 7.81 1.31
N ALA A 117 -11.95 9.09 1.55
CA ALA A 117 -12.55 9.93 0.53
C ALA A 117 -11.55 10.14 -0.63
N PRO A 118 -12.00 10.10 -1.89
CA PRO A 118 -11.13 10.43 -3.02
C PRO A 118 -10.64 11.87 -2.88
N LEU A 119 -9.48 12.18 -3.47
CA LEU A 119 -8.99 13.55 -3.52
C LEU A 119 -10.00 14.44 -4.26
N SER A 120 -10.22 15.64 -3.75
CA SER A 120 -10.95 16.67 -4.50
C SER A 120 -10.05 17.26 -5.58
N SER A 121 -10.64 17.58 -6.74
CA SER A 121 -9.89 18.04 -7.91
C SER A 121 -10.56 19.25 -8.55
N ASP A 122 -9.76 20.23 -8.97
CA ASP A 122 -10.19 21.34 -9.84
C ASP A 122 -10.22 20.96 -11.33
N ASN A 123 -9.64 19.81 -11.68
CA ASN A 123 -9.61 19.24 -13.02
C ASN A 123 -10.00 17.75 -12.98
N PRO A 124 -11.31 17.43 -13.08
CA PRO A 124 -11.78 16.04 -12.99
C PRO A 124 -11.29 15.10 -14.10
N GLN A 125 -10.76 15.65 -15.21
CA GLN A 125 -10.22 14.86 -16.31
C GLN A 125 -8.77 14.44 -16.06
N MET A 126 -8.06 15.14 -15.18
CA MET A 126 -6.73 14.73 -14.74
C MET A 126 -6.84 13.35 -14.10
N ARG A 127 -5.94 12.42 -14.47
CA ARG A 127 -5.95 11.02 -13.99
C ARG A 127 -7.19 10.22 -14.41
N ALA A 128 -7.88 10.59 -15.50
CA ALA A 128 -9.00 9.80 -16.03
C ALA A 128 -8.59 8.37 -16.44
N ASN A 129 -7.33 8.16 -16.83
CA ASN A 129 -6.77 6.84 -17.11
C ASN A 129 -5.66 6.47 -16.11
N LEU A 130 -5.92 5.43 -15.32
CA LEU A 130 -5.02 4.89 -14.29
C LEU A 130 -4.52 3.47 -14.63
N THR A 131 -4.53 3.11 -15.92
CA THR A 131 -4.04 1.80 -16.37
C THR A 131 -2.52 1.75 -16.25
N PRO A 132 -1.95 0.82 -15.46
CA PRO A 132 -0.49 0.72 -15.32
C PRO A 132 0.20 0.37 -16.64
N PRO A 133 1.42 0.88 -16.89
CA PRO A 133 2.21 0.50 -18.05
C PRO A 133 2.55 -0.99 -18.04
N GLN A 134 2.39 -1.65 -19.19
CA GLN A 134 2.77 -3.06 -19.34
C GLN A 134 4.29 -3.21 -19.48
N GLY A 135 4.89 -4.18 -18.77
CA GLY A 135 6.33 -4.39 -18.80
C GLY A 135 7.15 -3.46 -17.89
N GLY A 136 6.48 -2.74 -16.99
CA GLY A 136 7.13 -1.92 -15.96
C GLY A 136 7.79 -0.65 -16.48
N VAL A 137 8.59 -0.03 -15.61
CA VAL A 137 9.33 1.21 -15.87
C VAL A 137 10.78 1.06 -15.40
N SER A 138 11.68 1.88 -15.92
CA SER A 138 13.09 1.92 -15.49
C SER A 138 13.48 3.32 -15.02
N ASN A 139 14.62 3.44 -14.34
CA ASN A 139 15.16 4.71 -13.84
C ASN A 139 14.19 5.50 -12.97
N LEU A 140 13.36 4.80 -12.19
CA LEU A 140 12.44 5.44 -11.24
C LEU A 140 13.24 6.21 -10.19
N GLN A 141 13.01 7.51 -10.11
CA GLN A 141 13.67 8.39 -9.14
C GLN A 141 12.64 9.28 -8.48
N HIS A 142 12.72 9.37 -7.14
CA HIS A 142 11.94 10.31 -6.35
C HIS A 142 12.87 11.36 -5.75
N THR A 143 12.52 12.63 -5.91
CA THR A 143 13.26 13.77 -5.36
C THR A 143 12.33 14.72 -4.65
N ILE A 144 12.84 15.36 -3.61
CA ILE A 144 12.15 16.42 -2.87
C ILE A 144 12.99 17.67 -3.01
N LEU A 145 12.42 18.71 -3.60
CA LEU A 145 13.05 20.01 -3.81
C LEU A 145 12.90 20.88 -2.55
N ALA A 146 13.71 21.94 -2.47
CA ALA A 146 13.76 22.83 -1.31
C ALA A 146 12.44 23.60 -1.05
N ASP A 147 11.62 23.80 -2.09
CA ASP A 147 10.28 24.39 -2.00
C ASP A 147 9.19 23.38 -1.61
N GLY A 148 9.58 22.13 -1.32
CA GLY A 148 8.68 21.04 -0.99
C GLY A 148 8.05 20.35 -2.20
N THR A 149 8.36 20.77 -3.43
CA THR A 149 7.94 20.04 -4.63
C THR A 149 8.54 18.64 -4.60
N ARG A 150 7.70 17.65 -4.84
CA ARG A 150 8.10 16.25 -4.98
C ARG A 150 7.98 15.86 -6.44
N SER A 151 9.03 15.24 -6.95
CA SER A 151 9.12 14.80 -8.34
C SER A 151 9.43 13.32 -8.39
N MET A 152 8.57 12.56 -9.06
CA MET A 152 8.82 11.18 -9.43
C MET A 152 9.05 11.13 -10.94
N THR A 153 10.21 10.67 -11.38
CA THR A 153 10.57 10.52 -12.80
C THR A 153 10.86 9.08 -13.14
N TYR A 154 10.56 8.65 -14.37
CA TYR A 154 10.82 7.29 -14.83
C TYR A 154 10.84 7.21 -16.36
N SER A 155 11.43 6.14 -16.88
CA SER A 155 11.50 5.83 -18.31
C SER A 155 10.60 4.65 -18.66
N HIS A 156 9.92 4.71 -19.81
CA HIS A 156 9.17 3.59 -20.37
C HIS A 156 9.33 3.59 -21.91
N GLN A 157 9.74 2.46 -22.48
CA GLN A 157 9.99 2.30 -23.92
C GLN A 157 10.85 3.44 -24.53
N GLY A 158 11.89 3.87 -23.82
CA GLY A 158 12.80 4.94 -24.25
C GLY A 158 12.26 6.36 -24.09
N THR A 159 11.02 6.54 -23.61
CA THR A 159 10.43 7.86 -23.34
C THR A 159 10.46 8.19 -21.84
N GLN A 160 10.75 9.44 -21.50
CA GLN A 160 10.73 9.93 -20.12
C GLN A 160 9.33 10.43 -19.73
N TYR A 161 8.96 10.11 -18.50
CA TYR A 161 7.68 10.41 -17.85
C TYR A 161 7.91 10.93 -16.44
N TYR A 162 6.93 11.63 -15.89
CA TYR A 162 7.04 12.22 -14.55
C TYR A 162 5.69 12.50 -13.89
N VAL A 163 5.73 12.63 -12.57
CA VAL A 163 4.67 13.19 -11.72
C VAL A 163 5.32 14.19 -10.78
N ASN A 164 4.98 15.46 -10.94
CA ASN A 164 5.42 16.54 -10.06
C ASN A 164 4.23 17.05 -9.25
N TYR A 165 4.41 17.25 -7.96
CA TYR A 165 3.39 17.85 -7.11
C TYR A 165 4.01 18.81 -6.09
N THR A 166 3.45 20.01 -6.03
CA THR A 166 3.98 21.13 -5.22
C THR A 166 2.96 21.53 -4.17
N PRO A 167 3.31 21.60 -2.88
CA PRO A 167 2.42 22.08 -1.84
C PRO A 167 1.89 23.49 -2.17
N ILE A 168 0.61 23.75 -1.92
CA ILE A 168 0.02 25.08 -2.10
C ILE A 168 0.11 25.84 -0.78
N SER A 169 0.86 26.94 -0.77
CA SER A 169 1.01 27.78 0.43
C SER A 169 -0.34 28.27 0.93
N GLY A 170 -0.62 28.07 2.22
CA GLY A 170 -1.87 28.47 2.86
C GLY A 170 -3.04 27.50 2.66
N GLN A 171 -2.84 26.37 1.97
CA GLN A 171 -3.83 25.31 1.83
C GLN A 171 -3.25 23.98 2.33
N GLU A 172 -3.75 23.51 3.46
CA GLU A 172 -3.33 22.23 4.02
C GLU A 172 -3.75 21.08 3.09
N ASN A 173 -2.87 20.09 2.91
CA ASN A 173 -3.11 18.91 2.08
C ASN A 173 -3.54 19.16 0.63
N CYS A 174 -3.28 20.35 0.10
CA CYS A 174 -3.50 20.72 -1.29
C CYS A 174 -2.19 20.82 -2.05
N TYR A 175 -2.16 20.24 -3.25
CA TYR A 175 -0.97 20.21 -4.09
C TYR A 175 -1.32 20.52 -5.54
N ARG A 176 -0.49 21.34 -6.18
CA ARG A 176 -0.52 21.57 -7.63
C ARG A 176 0.29 20.49 -8.32
N PHE A 177 -0.39 19.70 -9.14
CA PHE A 177 0.18 18.63 -9.95
C PHE A 177 0.50 19.10 -11.36
N GLU A 178 1.61 18.60 -11.89
CA GLU A 178 1.92 18.54 -13.32
C GLU A 178 2.50 17.14 -13.59
N GLN A 179 1.89 16.40 -14.51
CA GLN A 179 2.31 15.04 -14.77
C GLN A 179 2.25 14.69 -16.26
N LYS A 180 3.19 13.87 -16.68
CA LYS A 180 3.22 13.21 -17.98
C LYS A 180 3.39 11.73 -17.70
N THR A 181 2.32 10.95 -17.84
CA THR A 181 2.31 9.53 -17.49
C THR A 181 2.10 8.66 -18.72
N VAL A 182 2.52 7.39 -18.64
CA VAL A 182 2.24 6.41 -19.71
C VAL A 182 0.74 6.18 -19.83
N SER A 183 0.03 6.14 -18.70
CA SER A 183 -1.41 5.84 -18.63
C SER A 183 -2.27 6.81 -19.43
N ASN A 184 -1.86 8.08 -19.56
CA ASN A 184 -2.56 9.07 -20.38
C ASN A 184 -1.88 9.34 -21.74
N GLY A 185 -1.16 8.36 -22.27
CA GLY A 185 -0.51 8.48 -23.59
C GLY A 185 0.61 9.53 -23.65
N GLY A 186 1.17 9.93 -22.51
CA GLY A 186 2.23 10.94 -22.44
C GLY A 186 1.77 12.37 -22.69
N ILE A 187 0.46 12.65 -22.58
CA ILE A 187 -0.08 14.01 -22.56
C ILE A 187 0.18 14.63 -21.18
N VAL A 188 0.61 15.89 -21.16
CA VAL A 188 0.81 16.63 -19.91
C VAL A 188 -0.56 17.01 -19.33
N GLU A 189 -0.78 16.67 -18.07
CA GLU A 189 -1.94 17.06 -17.29
C GLU A 189 -1.52 17.94 -16.13
N THR A 190 -2.36 18.92 -15.79
CA THR A 190 -2.19 19.78 -14.61
C THR A 190 -3.49 19.90 -13.85
N GLY A 191 -3.39 20.08 -12.54
CA GLY A 191 -4.55 20.31 -11.68
C GLY A 191 -4.14 20.42 -10.22
N THR A 192 -5.07 20.83 -9.39
CA THR A 192 -4.94 20.84 -7.93
C THR A 192 -5.66 19.64 -7.38
N LEU A 193 -4.98 18.83 -6.57
CA LEU A 193 -5.61 17.79 -5.77
C LEU A 193 -5.49 18.13 -4.29
N CYS A 194 -6.60 18.02 -3.56
CA CYS A 194 -6.69 18.32 -2.13
C CYS A 194 -7.33 17.17 -1.35
N ARG A 195 -6.93 17.02 -0.09
CA ARG A 195 -7.59 16.14 0.89
C ARG A 195 -8.18 16.94 2.04
#